data_AF-A0A087TMP2-F1
#
_entry.id   AF-A0A087TMP2-F1
#
_cell.length_a   1.000
_cell.length_b   1.000
_cell.length_c   1.000
_cell.angle_alpha   90.00
_cell.angle_beta   90.00
_cell.angle_gamma   90.00
#
_symmetry.space_group_name_H-M   'P 1'
#
loop_
_entity.id
_entity.type
_entity.pdbx_description
1 polymer ?
#
loop_
_entity_poly.entity_id
_entity_poly.type
_entity_poly.pdbx_seq_one_letter_code
_entity_poly.pdbx_strand_id
1 'polypeptide(L)'
;MLHELISVIFQHIYNFCKAALECNWKLNAHTNVYETSAFTEMTTAFQIYKKYQTVFYKRILKETLTKKYGRYWDKEYLEFLEAIVETSRSGT
;
A
#
# COMPACT_ATOMS: atom_id res chain seq x y z
N MET A 1 -0.64 8.70 15.05
CA MET A 1 0.52 8.71 14.14
C MET A 1 0.68 7.43 13.31
N LEU A 2 0.99 6.26 13.89
CA LEU A 2 1.16 5.02 13.09
C LEU A 2 -0.18 4.51 12.53
N HIS A 3 -1.25 4.52 13.34
CA HIS A 3 -2.61 4.20 12.90
C HIS A 3 -3.11 5.16 11.81
N GLU A 4 -2.73 6.44 11.86
CA GLU A 4 -3.11 7.45 10.85
C GLU A 4 -2.41 7.15 9.52
N LEU A 5 -1.13 6.75 9.55
CA LEU A 5 -0.40 6.32 8.35
C LEU A 5 -1.01 5.07 7.73
N ILE A 6 -1.40 4.08 8.55
CA ILE A 6 -2.11 2.88 8.09
C ILE A 6 -3.45 3.25 7.47
N SER A 7 -4.21 4.12 8.11
CA SER A 7 -5.50 4.59 7.62
C SER A 7 -5.36 5.27 6.24
N VAL A 8 -4.34 6.12 6.06
CA VAL A 8 -4.03 6.76 4.77
C VAL A 8 -3.65 5.71 3.72
N ILE A 9 -2.81 4.73 4.05
CA ILE A 9 -2.43 3.64 3.14
C ILE A 9 -3.65 2.85 2.68
N PHE A 10 -4.50 2.40 3.61
CA PHE A 10 -5.70 1.65 3.28
C PHE A 10 -6.71 2.48 2.49
N GLN A 11 -6.84 3.76 2.77
CA GLN A 11 -7.70 4.64 2.00
C GLN A 11 -7.25 4.73 0.53
N HIS A 12 -5.95 4.83 0.26
CA HIS A 12 -5.43 4.88 -1.11
C HIS A 12 -5.54 3.54 -1.83
N ILE A 13 -5.33 2.42 -1.14
CA ILE A 13 -5.57 1.08 -1.69
C ILE A 13 -7.05 0.93 -2.05
N TYR A 14 -7.95 1.30 -1.13
CA TYR A 14 -9.39 1.26 -1.36
C TYR A 14 -9.80 2.11 -2.57
N ASN A 15 -9.30 3.35 -2.67
CA ASN A 15 -9.60 4.22 -3.80
C ASN A 15 -9.09 3.65 -5.13
N PHE A 16 -7.91 3.03 -5.14
CA PHE A 16 -7.38 2.34 -6.31
C PHE A 16 -8.29 1.17 -6.72
N CYS A 17 -8.62 0.28 -5.78
CA CYS A 17 -9.48 -0.88 -6.05
C CYS A 17 -10.88 -0.45 -6.53
N LYS A 18 -11.45 0.58 -5.90
CA LYS A 18 -12.74 1.15 -6.29
C LYS A 18 -12.69 1.68 -7.72
N ALA A 19 -11.69 2.51 -8.05
CA ALA A 19 -11.51 3.04 -9.40
C ALA A 19 -11.30 1.91 -10.44
N ALA A 20 -10.54 0.87 -10.09
CA ALA A 20 -10.33 -0.28 -10.96
C ALA A 20 -11.63 -1.07 -11.24
N LEU A 21 -12.47 -1.25 -10.22
CA LEU A 21 -13.75 -1.98 -10.34
C LEU A 21 -14.82 -1.17 -11.07
N GLU A 22 -14.88 0.13 -10.85
CA GLU A 22 -15.92 1.01 -11.41
C GLU A 22 -15.59 1.50 -12.82
N CYS A 23 -14.35 1.34 -13.28
CA CYS A 23 -13.97 1.86 -14.59
C CYS A 23 -14.37 0.94 -15.75
N ASN A 24 -14.69 1.58 -16.88
CA ASN A 24 -15.05 0.90 -18.11
C ASN A 24 -13.78 0.44 -18.84
N TRP A 25 -13.31 -0.76 -18.54
CA TRP A 25 -12.22 -1.41 -19.26
C TRP A 25 -12.60 -1.64 -20.73
N LYS A 26 -11.76 -1.19 -21.65
CA LYS A 26 -11.89 -1.43 -23.09
C LYS A 26 -10.62 -2.05 -23.63
N LEU A 27 -10.76 -3.08 -24.44
CA LEU A 27 -9.62 -3.68 -25.14
C LEU A 27 -9.15 -2.71 -26.23
N ASN A 28 -7.89 -2.27 -26.16
CA ASN A 28 -7.28 -1.49 -27.23
C ASN A 28 -6.92 -2.43 -28.38
N ALA A 29 -7.47 -2.17 -29.57
CA ALA A 29 -7.32 -3.02 -30.74
C ALA A 29 -5.87 -3.10 -31.28
N HIS A 30 -5.01 -2.13 -30.96
CA HIS A 30 -3.64 -2.07 -31.47
C HIS A 30 -2.64 -2.76 -30.54
N THR A 31 -2.82 -2.61 -29.23
CA THR A 31 -1.93 -3.18 -28.20
C THR A 31 -2.43 -4.53 -27.68
N ASN A 32 -3.72 -4.83 -27.89
CA ASN A 32 -4.43 -5.98 -27.33
C ASN A 32 -4.40 -6.01 -25.78
N VAL A 33 -4.37 -4.82 -25.17
CA VAL A 33 -4.37 -4.61 -23.71
C VAL A 33 -5.64 -3.89 -23.28
N TYR A 34 -6.17 -4.22 -22.10
CA TYR A 34 -7.31 -3.50 -21.52
C TYR A 34 -6.86 -2.14 -20.98
N GLU A 35 -7.51 -1.09 -21.48
CA GLU A 35 -7.24 0.30 -21.13
C GLU A 35 -8.50 0.95 -20.58
N THR A 36 -8.32 2.01 -19.81
CA THR A 36 -9.40 2.74 -19.16
C THR A 36 -9.00 4.21 -18.99
N SER A 37 -9.95 5.13 -19.12
CA SER A 37 -9.70 6.56 -18.88
C SER A 37 -9.38 6.86 -17.41
N ALA A 38 -9.70 5.93 -16.49
CA ALA A 38 -9.37 6.03 -15.07
C ALA A 38 -7.90 5.67 -14.76
N PHE A 39 -7.09 5.32 -15.78
CA PHE A 39 -5.71 4.89 -15.57
C PHE A 39 -4.85 5.96 -14.89
N THR A 40 -5.10 7.24 -15.16
CA THR A 40 -4.43 8.35 -14.50
C THR A 40 -4.73 8.38 -12.99
N GLU A 41 -5.99 8.28 -12.59
CA GLU A 41 -6.38 8.26 -11.17
C GLU A 41 -5.81 7.04 -10.43
N MET A 42 -5.85 5.87 -11.06
CA MET A 42 -5.23 4.65 -10.53
C MET A 42 -3.72 4.79 -10.37
N THR A 43 -3.04 5.36 -11.37
CA THR A 43 -1.59 5.60 -11.32
C THR A 43 -1.25 6.56 -10.18
N THR A 44 -2.01 7.64 -10.01
CA THR A 44 -1.82 8.60 -8.92
C THR A 44 -2.04 7.93 -7.56
N ALA A 45 -3.12 7.16 -7.38
CA ALA A 45 -3.38 6.43 -6.14
C ALA A 45 -2.26 5.44 -5.80
N PHE A 46 -1.74 4.73 -6.80
CA PHE A 46 -0.63 3.80 -6.64
C PHE A 46 0.69 4.51 -6.27
N GLN A 47 1.01 5.63 -6.92
CA GLN A 47 2.20 6.43 -6.59
C GLN A 47 2.15 6.98 -5.16
N ILE A 48 0.99 7.47 -4.74
CA ILE A 48 0.77 7.97 -3.38
C ILE A 48 0.92 6.81 -2.38
N TYR A 49 0.29 5.66 -2.65
CA TYR A 49 0.47 4.44 -1.86
C TYR A 49 1.96 4.09 -1.71
N LYS A 50 2.74 4.01 -2.80
CA LYS A 50 4.18 3.71 -2.76
C LYS A 50 4.98 4.68 -1.89
N LYS A 51 4.64 5.97 -1.95
CA LYS A 51 5.26 7.01 -1.11
C LYS A 51 4.98 6.76 0.37
N TYR A 52 3.72 6.56 0.74
CA TYR A 52 3.34 6.32 2.14
C TYR A 52 3.81 4.96 2.65
N GLN A 53 3.79 3.93 1.81
CA GLN A 53 4.37 2.62 2.09
C GLN A 53 5.86 2.76 2.48
N THR A 54 6.64 3.51 1.71
CA THR A 54 8.06 3.74 2.01
C THR A 54 8.27 4.46 3.34
N VAL A 55 7.47 5.51 3.61
CA VAL A 55 7.53 6.25 4.88
C VAL A 55 7.13 5.37 6.06
N PHE A 56 6.10 4.56 5.88
CA PHE A 56 5.58 3.61 6.86
C PHE A 56 6.60 2.53 7.20
N TYR A 57 7.22 1.88 6.19
CA TYR A 57 8.31 0.92 6.41
C TYR A 57 9.50 1.54 7.15
N LYS A 58 9.94 2.74 6.74
CA LYS A 58 11.04 3.43 7.42
C LYS A 58 10.71 3.72 8.88
N ARG A 59 9.47 4.09 9.18
CA ARG A 59 9.02 4.36 10.56
C ARG A 59 8.86 3.09 11.37
N ILE A 60 8.25 2.04 10.82
CA ILE A 60 8.13 0.73 11.49
C ILE A 60 9.50 0.15 11.73
N LEU A 61 10.36 0.00 10.72
CA LEU A 61 11.71 -0.52 10.93
C LEU A 61 12.45 0.26 12.01
N LYS A 62 12.30 1.58 12.05
CA LYS A 62 12.87 2.41 13.11
C LYS A 62 12.24 2.12 14.48
N GLU A 63 10.92 2.02 14.59
CA GLU A 63 10.19 1.77 15.85
C GLU A 63 10.31 0.32 16.35
N THR A 64 10.40 -0.67 15.46
CA THR A 64 10.56 -2.09 15.79
C THR A 64 12.02 -2.44 16.11
N LEU A 65 13.01 -1.84 15.42
CA LEU A 65 14.44 -2.06 15.71
C LEU A 65 14.91 -1.25 16.92
N THR A 66 14.38 -0.05 17.13
CA THR A 66 14.60 0.67 18.39
C THR A 66 13.60 0.15 19.41
N LYS A 67 14.02 -0.83 20.23
CA LYS A 67 13.31 -1.36 21.42
C LYS A 67 12.93 -0.31 22.49
N LYS A 68 12.82 0.97 22.09
CA LYS A 68 12.67 2.16 22.92
C LYS A 68 11.21 2.61 23.06
N TYR A 69 10.31 2.10 22.23
CA TYR A 69 8.86 2.27 22.41
C TYR A 69 8.25 0.91 22.73
N GLY A 70 7.45 0.88 23.80
CA GLY A 70 7.19 -0.30 24.63
C GLY A 70 6.56 -1.50 23.93
N ARG A 71 6.50 -2.61 24.68
CA ARG A 71 5.85 -3.88 24.33
C ARG A 71 4.60 -3.62 23.45
N TYR A 72 4.67 -3.99 22.18
CA TYR A 72 3.47 -4.21 21.39
C TYR A 72 2.83 -5.49 21.95
N TRP A 73 1.75 -5.36 22.71
CA TRP A 73 1.05 -6.49 23.33
C TRP A 73 0.13 -7.23 22.36
N ASP A 74 -0.03 -6.69 21.15
CA ASP A 74 -0.88 -7.23 20.11
C ASP A 74 -0.06 -8.10 19.14
N LYS A 75 -0.20 -9.42 19.28
CA LYS A 75 0.49 -10.43 18.48
C LYS A 75 0.07 -10.36 17.01
N GLU A 76 -1.21 -10.08 16.75
CA GLU A 76 -1.78 -9.99 15.40
C GLU A 76 -1.23 -8.76 14.68
N TYR A 77 -1.05 -7.66 15.42
CA TYR A 77 -0.40 -6.47 14.91
C TYR A 77 1.08 -6.71 14.57
N LEU A 78 1.83 -7.43 15.43
CA LEU A 78 3.22 -7.81 15.14
C LEU A 78 3.33 -8.72 13.92
N GLU A 79 2.48 -9.75 13.82
CA GLU A 79 2.43 -10.66 12.66
C GLU A 79 2.09 -9.91 11.37
N PHE A 80 1.15 -8.96 11.42
CA PHE A 80 0.84 -8.07 10.30
C PHE A 80 2.05 -7.22 9.87
N LEU A 81 2.78 -6.64 10.83
CA LEU A 81 3.99 -5.87 10.55
C LEU A 81 5.11 -6.76 9.97
N GLU A 82 5.27 -7.98 10.46
CA GLU A 82 6.24 -8.96 9.95
C GLU A 82 5.91 -9.39 8.52
N ALA A 83 4.66 -9.72 8.22
CA ALA A 83 4.20 -10.07 6.87
C ALA A 83 4.42 -8.92 5.86
N ILE A 84 4.19 -7.68 6.31
CA ILE A 84 4.49 -6.46 5.55
C ILE A 84 6.00 -6.36 5.29
N VAL A 85 6.85 -6.50 6.30
CA VAL A 85 8.32 -6.45 6.11
C VAL A 85 8.82 -7.57 5.20
N GLU A 86 8.29 -8.78 5.32
CA GLU A 86 8.71 -9.94 4.54
C GLU A 86 8.33 -9.80 3.06
N THR A 87 7.10 -9.35 2.76
CA THR A 87 6.69 -9.04 1.37
C THR A 87 7.53 -7.95 0.71
N SER A 88 8.13 -7.03 1.47
CA SER A 88 9.07 -6.02 0.95
C SER A 88 10.48 -6.56 0.65
N ARG A 89 10.89 -7.66 1.32
CA ARG A 89 12.19 -8.33 1.09
C ARG A 89 12.15 -9.30 -0.08
N SER A 90 10.98 -9.88 -0.35
CA SER A 90 10.76 -10.87 -1.40
C SER A 90 10.53 -10.27 -2.79
N GLY A 91 10.53 -8.94 -2.92
CA GLY A 91 10.41 -8.24 -4.20
C GLY A 91 11.73 -8.16 -4.96
N THR A 92 12.12 -9.27 -5.60
CA THR A 92 12.90 -9.27 -6.85
C THR A 92 11.97 -9.09 -8.05
#